data_AF-A0A5J5FBJ5-F1
#
_entry.id   AF-A0A5J5FBJ5-F1
#
_cell.length_a   1.000
_cell.length_b   1.000
_cell.length_c   1.000
_cell.angle_alpha   90.00
_cell.angle_beta   90.00
_cell.angle_gamma   90.00
#
_symmetry.space_group_name_H-M   'P 1'
#
loop_
_entity.id
_entity.type
_entity.pdbx_description
1 polymer ?
#
loop_
_entity_poly.entity_id
_entity_poly.type
_entity_poly.pdbx_seq_one_letter_code
_entity_poly.pdbx_strand_id
1 'polypeptide(L)'
;MFNFLKLKPFAMPSPPPPTYTAQLSARDVALLQQALTRRVPSELALAILDLAEAWQCTTATRTERVALAQEDEARGAYVAVAIGNPRKLRRVVVRTRSHDQGWSNDAHLYRGTYEASWTWWEAGVRGRADVAPKELHRNLHAVREAAEHVVAWDVGQEPWLRSLREHDVVEVFARARFPGWVHYVEWCVVEVFYAW
;
A
#
# COMPACT_ATOMS: atom_id res chain seq x y z
N MET A 1 34.86 25.32 20.53
CA MET A 1 34.36 25.93 19.28
C MET A 1 33.94 24.79 18.38
N PHE A 2 32.67 24.38 18.42
CA PHE A 2 32.18 23.20 17.69
C PHE A 2 31.72 23.58 16.28
N ASN A 3 32.23 22.85 15.31
CA ASN A 3 32.04 23.06 13.87
C ASN A 3 30.62 22.61 13.48
N PHE A 4 29.79 23.51 12.97
CA PHE A 4 28.49 23.19 12.39
C PHE A 4 28.68 22.60 10.98
N LEU A 5 28.67 21.27 10.88
CA LEU A 5 28.45 20.57 9.61
C LEU A 5 27.00 20.86 9.17
N LYS A 6 26.84 21.71 8.15
CA LYS A 6 25.57 21.88 7.43
C LYS A 6 25.19 20.54 6.80
N LEU A 7 24.25 19.83 7.41
CA LEU A 7 23.56 18.71 6.76
C LEU A 7 22.91 19.24 5.48
N LYS A 8 23.29 18.69 4.33
CA LYS A 8 22.62 18.99 3.05
C LYS A 8 21.16 18.54 3.18
N PRO A 9 20.18 19.32 2.68
CA PRO A 9 18.80 18.87 2.63
C PRO A 9 18.76 17.56 1.84
N PHE A 10 18.22 16.52 2.46
CA PHE A 10 17.93 15.25 1.81
C PHE A 10 16.89 15.55 0.72
N ALA A 11 17.35 15.64 -0.53
CA ALA A 11 16.47 15.71 -1.68
C ALA A 11 15.70 14.39 -1.70
N MET A 12 14.41 14.47 -1.39
CA MET A 12 13.49 13.34 -1.54
C MET A 12 13.68 12.81 -2.97
N PRO A 13 14.00 11.52 -3.15
CA PRO A 13 14.01 10.95 -4.50
C PRO A 13 12.63 11.23 -5.10
N SER A 14 12.61 11.79 -6.31
CA SER A 14 11.38 11.96 -7.06
C SER A 14 10.60 10.65 -7.00
N PRO A 15 9.28 10.67 -6.69
CA PRO A 15 8.49 9.45 -6.72
C PRO A 15 8.74 8.80 -8.08
N PRO A 16 8.99 7.47 -8.14
CA PRO A 16 9.12 6.80 -9.41
C PRO A 16 7.91 7.18 -10.27
N PRO A 17 8.10 7.49 -11.56
CA PRO A 17 6.97 7.79 -12.43
C PRO A 17 5.95 6.66 -12.25
N PRO A 18 4.64 6.97 -12.17
CA PRO A 18 3.65 5.93 -12.05
C PRO A 18 3.90 4.96 -13.20
N THR A 19 4.35 3.75 -12.86
CA THR A 19 4.50 2.69 -13.84
C THR A 19 3.08 2.44 -14.32
N TYR A 20 2.72 3.08 -15.42
CA TYR A 20 1.46 2.85 -16.09
C TYR A 20 1.61 1.52 -16.81
N THR A 21 1.71 0.43 -16.05
CA THR A 21 1.31 -0.88 -16.54
C THR A 21 -0.18 -0.72 -16.81
N ALA A 22 -0.53 -0.54 -18.09
CA ALA A 22 -1.91 -0.57 -18.51
C ALA A 22 -2.55 -1.80 -17.85
N GLN A 23 -3.50 -1.58 -16.93
CA GLN A 23 -4.17 -2.66 -16.24
C GLN A 23 -5.00 -3.40 -17.29
N LEU A 24 -4.42 -4.46 -17.85
CA LEU A 24 -5.12 -5.35 -18.76
C LEU A 24 -6.36 -5.86 -18.02
N SER A 25 -7.53 -5.74 -18.65
CA SER A 25 -8.74 -6.28 -18.04
C SER A 25 -8.62 -7.80 -17.93
N ALA A 26 -9.37 -8.42 -17.02
CA ALA A 26 -9.43 -9.88 -16.93
C ALA A 26 -9.80 -10.53 -18.28
N ARG A 27 -10.59 -9.82 -19.11
CA ARG A 27 -10.92 -10.24 -20.47
C ARG A 27 -9.71 -10.20 -21.39
N ASP A 28 -8.92 -9.13 -21.36
CA ASP A 28 -7.74 -8.99 -22.22
C ASP A 28 -6.72 -10.09 -21.90
N VAL A 29 -6.51 -10.37 -20.62
CA VAL A 29 -5.57 -11.43 -20.24
C VAL A 29 -6.11 -12.82 -20.61
N ALA A 30 -7.40 -13.09 -20.46
CA ALA A 30 -8.01 -14.34 -20.94
C ALA A 30 -7.85 -14.51 -22.46
N LEU A 31 -8.02 -13.43 -23.23
CA LEU A 31 -7.80 -13.43 -24.68
C LEU A 31 -6.33 -13.68 -25.02
N LEU A 32 -5.40 -13.07 -24.30
CA LEU A 32 -3.96 -13.32 -24.45
C LEU A 32 -3.62 -14.79 -24.16
N GLN A 33 -4.15 -15.35 -23.06
CA GLN A 33 -3.97 -16.76 -22.72
C GLN A 33 -4.50 -17.68 -23.83
N GLN A 34 -5.70 -17.41 -24.34
CA GLN A 34 -6.28 -18.20 -25.44
C GLN A 34 -5.46 -18.07 -26.74
N ALA A 35 -4.93 -16.88 -27.04
CA ALA A 35 -4.10 -16.66 -28.22
C ALA A 35 -2.75 -17.37 -28.10
N LEU A 36 -2.13 -17.34 -26.92
CA LEU A 36 -0.84 -17.98 -26.66
C LEU A 36 -0.94 -19.51 -26.66
N THR A 37 -1.97 -20.07 -26.03
CA THR A 37 -2.17 -21.54 -25.98
C THR A 37 -2.42 -22.17 -27.36
N ARG A 38 -2.78 -21.37 -28.38
CA ARG A 38 -2.84 -21.81 -29.78
C ARG A 38 -1.47 -21.89 -30.47
N ARG A 39 -0.42 -21.31 -29.88
CA ARG A 39 0.93 -21.21 -30.47
C ARG A 39 2.02 -21.89 -29.65
N VAL A 40 1.84 -22.00 -28.34
CA VAL A 40 2.79 -22.62 -27.42
C VAL A 40 2.06 -23.53 -26.42
N PRO A 41 2.74 -24.54 -25.84
CA PRO A 41 2.21 -25.30 -24.70
C PRO A 41 1.71 -24.40 -23.57
N SER A 42 0.70 -24.87 -22.85
CA SER A 42 0.02 -24.10 -21.80
C SER A 42 0.97 -23.59 -20.73
N GLU A 43 1.99 -24.38 -20.38
CA GLU A 43 3.00 -24.03 -19.38
C GLU A 43 3.82 -22.82 -19.84
N LEU A 44 4.19 -22.78 -21.12
CA LEU A 44 4.93 -21.64 -21.70
C LEU A 44 4.02 -20.43 -21.88
N ALA A 45 2.76 -20.62 -22.25
CA ALA A 45 1.78 -19.52 -22.30
C ALA A 45 1.64 -18.84 -20.92
N LEU A 46 1.48 -19.63 -19.86
CA LEU A 46 1.41 -19.13 -18.49
C LEU A 46 2.72 -18.45 -18.05
N ALA A 47 3.87 -19.02 -18.37
CA ALA A 47 5.16 -18.39 -18.08
C ALA A 47 5.35 -17.04 -18.80
N ILE A 48 4.93 -16.94 -20.05
CA ILE A 48 4.97 -15.68 -20.82
C ILE A 48 4.05 -14.64 -20.18
N LEU A 49 2.82 -15.02 -19.80
CA LEU A 49 1.89 -14.11 -19.13
C LEU A 49 2.42 -13.64 -17.78
N ASP A 50 3.03 -14.54 -17.00
CA ASP A 50 3.61 -14.21 -15.69
C ASP A 50 4.81 -13.27 -15.84
N LEU A 51 5.70 -13.51 -16.82
CA LEU A 51 6.83 -12.64 -17.14
C LEU A 51 6.39 -11.27 -17.69
N ALA A 52 5.24 -11.20 -18.35
CA ALA A 52 4.68 -9.96 -18.86
C ALA A 52 3.87 -9.19 -17.81
N GLU A 53 3.79 -9.68 -16.57
CA GLU A 53 2.91 -9.17 -15.50
C GLU A 53 1.43 -9.04 -15.94
N ALA A 54 1.01 -9.90 -16.87
CA ALA A 54 -0.36 -9.99 -17.32
C ALA A 54 -1.17 -10.79 -16.28
N TRP A 55 -1.52 -10.11 -15.19
CA TRP A 55 -2.17 -10.69 -14.02
C TRP A 55 -3.61 -10.20 -13.88
N GLN A 56 -4.48 -11.03 -13.29
CA GLN A 56 -5.80 -10.61 -12.87
C GLN A 56 -5.69 -9.65 -11.68
N CYS A 57 -6.37 -8.51 -11.73
CA CYS A 57 -6.40 -7.52 -10.65
C CYS A 57 -7.78 -7.49 -9.98
N THR A 58 -7.79 -7.57 -8.65
CA THR A 58 -8.95 -7.26 -7.81
C THR A 58 -8.66 -5.95 -7.08
N THR A 59 -9.61 -5.02 -7.11
CA THR A 59 -9.43 -3.68 -6.55
C THR A 59 -10.49 -3.41 -5.49
N ALA A 60 -10.07 -2.87 -4.35
CA ALA A 60 -10.93 -2.31 -3.31
C ALA A 60 -10.58 -0.84 -3.10
N THR A 61 -11.59 0.03 -3.15
CA THR A 61 -11.40 1.49 -3.08
C THR A 61 -12.35 2.09 -2.06
N ARG A 62 -11.85 3.05 -1.28
CA ARG A 62 -12.69 3.98 -0.50
C ARG A 62 -12.18 5.40 -0.69
N THR A 63 -13.11 6.32 -0.92
CA THR A 63 -12.84 7.75 -1.17
C THR A 63 -13.51 8.68 -0.16
N GLU A 64 -14.00 8.10 0.94
CA GLU A 64 -14.65 8.85 2.00
C GLU A 64 -13.61 9.54 2.87
N ARG A 65 -13.72 10.86 3.02
CA ARG A 65 -12.81 11.62 3.86
C ARG A 65 -13.10 11.38 5.32
N VAL A 66 -12.08 10.96 6.08
CA VAL A 66 -12.19 10.72 7.52
C VAL A 66 -11.04 11.37 8.27
N ALA A 67 -11.29 11.73 9.53
CA ALA A 67 -10.29 12.16 10.48
C ALA A 67 -10.26 11.13 11.61
N LEU A 68 -9.09 10.57 11.88
CA LEU A 68 -8.91 9.48 12.83
C LEU A 68 -7.88 9.86 13.89
N ALA A 69 -8.29 9.91 15.14
CA ALA A 69 -7.40 10.05 16.28
C ALA A 69 -7.10 8.67 16.90
N GLN A 70 -6.22 8.63 17.90
CA GLN A 70 -5.93 7.39 18.65
C GLN A 70 -7.21 6.79 19.28
N GLU A 71 -8.15 7.63 19.68
CA GLU A 71 -9.45 7.23 20.26
C GLU A 71 -10.35 6.49 19.25
N ASP A 72 -10.13 6.70 17.95
CA ASP A 72 -10.90 6.10 16.87
C ASP A 72 -10.36 4.73 16.43
N GLU A 73 -9.36 4.16 17.10
CA GLU A 73 -8.77 2.86 16.73
C GLU A 73 -9.81 1.73 16.64
N ALA A 74 -10.92 1.85 17.39
CA ALA A 74 -12.05 0.91 17.38
C ALA A 74 -12.95 1.01 16.13
N ARG A 75 -12.84 2.07 15.31
CA ARG A 75 -13.63 2.23 14.06
C ARG A 75 -13.31 1.14 13.01
N GLY A 76 -12.21 0.41 13.18
CA GLY A 76 -11.84 -0.72 12.33
C GLY A 76 -11.14 -0.27 11.04
N ALA A 77 -11.14 -1.15 10.05
CA ALA A 77 -10.41 -0.97 8.80
C ALA A 77 -11.00 0.17 7.95
N TYR A 78 -10.13 0.93 7.28
CA TYR A 78 -10.58 1.93 6.31
C TYR A 78 -11.01 1.25 5.00
N VAL A 79 -10.22 0.30 4.49
CA VAL A 79 -10.53 -0.55 3.32
C VAL A 79 -10.23 -2.00 3.68
N ALA A 80 -11.01 -2.93 3.12
CA ALA A 80 -10.76 -4.36 3.25
C ALA A 80 -10.86 -5.03 1.87
N VAL A 81 -10.00 -6.02 1.62
CA VAL A 81 -10.00 -6.82 0.39
C VAL A 81 -9.85 -8.30 0.72
N ALA A 82 -10.70 -9.12 0.13
CA ALA A 82 -10.61 -10.57 0.29
C ALA A 82 -9.48 -11.13 -0.58
N ILE A 83 -8.66 -12.00 0.00
CA ILE A 83 -7.66 -12.77 -0.72
C ILE A 83 -8.34 -14.00 -1.31
N GLY A 84 -8.35 -14.08 -2.63
CA GLY A 84 -8.84 -15.24 -3.38
C GLY A 84 -7.87 -16.41 -3.24
N ASN A 85 -7.08 -16.69 -4.28
CA ASN A 85 -6.16 -17.82 -4.28
C ASN A 85 -4.72 -17.36 -3.93
N PRO A 86 -4.23 -17.63 -2.71
CA PRO A 86 -2.89 -17.20 -2.29
C PRO A 86 -1.76 -17.85 -3.10
N ARG A 87 -1.97 -19.03 -3.72
CA ARG A 87 -0.95 -19.67 -4.59
C ARG A 87 -0.74 -18.91 -5.90
N LYS A 88 -1.77 -18.18 -6.33
CA LYS A 88 -1.71 -17.33 -7.54
C LYS A 88 -1.33 -15.89 -7.21
N LEU A 89 -1.28 -15.50 -5.93
CA LEU A 89 -0.92 -14.14 -5.54
C LEU A 89 0.46 -13.78 -6.07
N ARG A 90 0.58 -12.56 -6.62
CA ARG A 90 1.83 -12.03 -7.16
C ARG A 90 2.22 -10.73 -6.49
N ARG A 91 1.28 -9.79 -6.40
CA ARG A 91 1.54 -8.45 -5.89
C ARG A 91 0.34 -7.90 -5.13
N VAL A 92 0.60 -7.12 -4.10
CA VAL A 92 -0.37 -6.22 -3.48
C VAL A 92 0.16 -4.80 -3.63
N VAL A 93 -0.65 -3.90 -4.18
CA VAL A 93 -0.34 -2.47 -4.27
C VAL A 93 -1.36 -1.71 -3.44
N VAL A 94 -0.87 -0.85 -2.56
CA VAL A 94 -1.70 0.05 -1.76
C VAL A 94 -1.35 1.48 -2.15
N ARG A 95 -2.35 2.23 -2.60
CA ARG A 95 -2.24 3.66 -2.89
C ARG A 95 -3.08 4.41 -1.88
N THR A 96 -2.51 5.43 -1.26
CA THR A 96 -3.17 6.21 -0.23
C THR A 96 -2.98 7.69 -0.51
N ARG A 97 -3.95 8.50 -0.07
CA ARG A 97 -3.78 9.94 0.04
C ARG A 97 -4.27 10.42 1.38
N SER A 98 -3.35 10.99 2.15
CA SER A 98 -3.57 11.39 3.54
C SER A 98 -2.55 12.41 4.00
N HIS A 99 -2.80 13.02 5.16
CA HIS A 99 -1.82 13.87 5.84
C HIS A 99 -1.93 13.78 7.36
N ASP A 100 -0.89 14.33 8.00
CA ASP A 100 -0.80 14.51 9.44
C ASP A 100 -1.62 15.75 9.88
N GLN A 101 -1.75 15.98 11.18
CA GLN A 101 -2.53 17.11 11.72
C GLN A 101 -2.02 18.50 11.34
N GLY A 102 -0.78 18.61 10.88
CA GLY A 102 -0.22 19.84 10.35
C GLY A 102 0.46 20.76 11.34
N TRP A 103 0.72 20.30 12.57
CA TRP A 103 1.43 21.05 13.61
C TRP A 103 2.19 20.09 14.54
N SER A 104 3.27 20.58 15.14
CA SER A 104 4.07 19.87 16.14
C SER A 104 5.00 20.86 16.83
N ASN A 105 5.32 20.63 18.10
CA ASN A 105 6.33 21.43 18.82
C ASN A 105 7.72 21.25 18.21
N ASP A 106 7.98 20.08 17.62
CA ASP A 106 9.26 19.74 16.98
C ASP A 106 9.25 20.00 15.47
N ALA A 107 8.27 20.75 14.97
CA ALA A 107 8.18 21.07 13.54
C ALA A 107 9.44 21.77 13.01
N HIS A 108 10.16 22.52 13.86
CA HIS A 108 11.43 23.15 13.51
C HIS A 108 12.56 22.15 13.20
N LEU A 109 12.43 20.90 13.63
CA LEU A 109 13.39 19.81 13.37
C LEU A 109 12.92 18.87 12.28
N TYR A 110 11.64 18.48 12.29
CA TYR A 110 11.16 17.34 11.51
C TYR A 110 10.09 17.66 10.47
N ARG A 111 9.60 18.91 10.37
CA ARG A 111 8.50 19.25 9.45
C ARG A 111 8.83 18.84 8.01
N GLY A 112 7.88 18.16 7.38
CA GLY A 112 8.03 17.70 5.99
C GLY A 112 8.95 16.48 5.84
N THR A 113 9.39 15.86 6.94
CA THR A 113 10.07 14.56 6.94
C THR A 113 9.14 13.47 7.45
N TYR A 114 9.55 12.20 7.38
CA TYR A 114 8.82 11.09 8.01
C TYR A 114 9.25 10.82 9.46
N GLU A 115 10.30 11.50 9.93
CA GLU A 115 10.81 11.35 11.29
C GLU A 115 9.83 11.99 12.28
N ALA A 116 9.71 11.37 13.47
CA ALA A 116 8.79 11.79 14.52
C ALA A 116 7.32 11.98 14.05
N SER A 117 6.93 11.36 12.93
CA SER A 117 5.54 11.31 12.49
C SER A 117 4.79 10.21 13.25
N TRP A 118 3.61 10.55 13.76
CA TRP A 118 2.77 9.66 14.55
C TRP A 118 1.41 9.40 13.91
N THR A 119 1.32 9.61 12.60
CA THR A 119 0.21 9.14 11.76
C THR A 119 0.75 8.25 10.65
N TRP A 120 0.19 7.04 10.54
CA TRP A 120 0.69 6.01 9.61
C TRP A 120 -0.44 5.15 9.06
N TRP A 121 -0.11 4.42 8.00
CA TRP A 121 -0.93 3.36 7.44
C TRP A 121 -0.33 2.01 7.78
N GLU A 122 -1.19 1.02 8.04
CA GLU A 122 -0.78 -0.37 8.24
C GLU A 122 -1.78 -1.34 7.62
N ALA A 123 -1.30 -2.53 7.28
CA ALA A 123 -2.11 -3.64 6.82
C ALA A 123 -2.16 -4.75 7.88
N GLY A 124 -3.35 -5.27 8.16
CA GLY A 124 -3.58 -6.42 9.02
C GLY A 124 -4.39 -7.49 8.30
N VAL A 125 -4.50 -8.67 8.92
CA VAL A 125 -5.35 -9.75 8.42
C VAL A 125 -6.48 -9.97 9.42
N ARG A 126 -7.72 -9.84 8.96
CA ARG A 126 -8.91 -9.92 9.81
C ARG A 126 -8.94 -11.25 10.57
N GLY A 127 -9.06 -11.16 11.90
CA GLY A 127 -9.21 -12.33 12.76
C GLY A 127 -7.95 -13.21 12.90
N ARG A 128 -6.80 -12.78 12.39
CA ARG A 128 -5.55 -13.54 12.38
C ARG A 128 -4.49 -12.92 13.29
N ALA A 129 -4.63 -13.15 14.59
CA ALA A 129 -3.68 -12.67 15.61
C ALA A 129 -2.28 -13.28 15.48
N ASP A 130 -2.12 -14.40 14.77
CA ASP A 130 -0.84 -15.01 14.43
C ASP A 130 -0.06 -14.23 13.36
N VAL A 131 -0.71 -13.30 12.66
CA VAL A 131 -0.11 -12.45 11.63
C VAL A 131 -0.03 -11.03 12.16
N ALA A 132 1.18 -10.59 12.52
CA ALA A 132 1.39 -9.22 12.97
C ALA A 132 1.01 -8.21 11.88
N PRO A 133 0.38 -7.08 12.23
CA PRO A 133 0.17 -5.98 11.29
C PRO A 133 1.50 -5.47 10.72
N LYS A 134 1.46 -5.02 9.47
CA LYS A 134 2.60 -4.50 8.73
C LYS A 134 2.40 -3.01 8.46
N GLU A 135 3.28 -2.18 8.99
CA GLU A 135 3.33 -0.75 8.64
C GLU A 135 3.59 -0.61 7.13
N LEU A 136 2.77 0.20 6.46
CA LEU A 136 2.86 0.53 5.04
C LEU A 136 3.81 1.72 4.84
N HIS A 137 3.43 2.86 5.41
CA HIS A 137 4.20 4.10 5.40
C HIS A 137 3.63 5.09 6.43
N ARG A 138 4.36 6.18 6.68
CA ARG A 138 3.92 7.30 7.53
C ARG A 138 3.55 8.52 6.69
N ASN A 139 2.77 9.42 7.27
CA ASN A 139 2.57 10.75 6.69
C ASN A 139 3.78 11.65 6.96
N LEU A 140 3.89 12.73 6.20
CA LEU A 140 4.86 13.79 6.46
C LEU A 140 4.51 14.52 7.76
N HIS A 141 5.48 14.64 8.65
CA HIS A 141 5.35 15.23 9.97
C HIS A 141 4.87 16.69 9.88
N ALA A 142 3.77 16.99 10.59
CA ALA A 142 3.23 18.35 10.72
C ALA A 142 2.97 19.09 9.39
N VAL A 143 2.57 18.36 8.35
CA VAL A 143 2.15 18.89 7.03
C VAL A 143 0.64 18.76 6.87
N ARG A 144 -0.04 19.80 6.36
CA ARG A 144 -1.51 19.81 6.15
C ARG A 144 -1.92 19.36 4.76
N GLU A 145 -0.98 19.41 3.84
CA GLU A 145 -1.16 19.02 2.47
C GLU A 145 -1.14 17.50 2.36
N ALA A 146 -2.23 16.93 1.84
CA ALA A 146 -2.32 15.50 1.56
C ALA A 146 -1.22 15.06 0.59
N ALA A 147 -0.40 14.10 1.03
CA ALA A 147 0.58 13.44 0.20
C ALA A 147 -0.01 12.13 -0.34
N GLU A 148 0.44 11.74 -1.53
CA GLU A 148 0.12 10.44 -2.11
C GLU A 148 1.30 9.49 -1.91
N HIS A 149 0.99 8.28 -1.45
CA HIS A 149 1.97 7.22 -1.26
C HIS A 149 1.53 5.96 -1.99
N VAL A 150 2.51 5.23 -2.52
CA VAL A 150 2.31 3.95 -3.19
C VAL A 150 3.26 2.95 -2.55
N VAL A 151 2.69 1.88 -1.99
CA VAL A 151 3.43 0.74 -1.46
C VAL A 151 3.10 -0.48 -2.31
N ALA A 152 4.12 -1.09 -2.90
CA ALA A 152 3.98 -2.32 -3.67
C ALA A 152 4.76 -3.45 -2.99
N TRP A 153 4.09 -4.56 -2.75
CA TRP A 153 4.67 -5.77 -2.18
C TRP A 153 4.55 -6.91 -3.18
N ASP A 154 5.69 -7.42 -3.62
CA ASP A 154 5.77 -8.64 -4.42
C ASP A 154 5.93 -9.85 -3.51
N VAL A 155 5.22 -10.94 -3.80
CA VAL A 155 5.24 -12.17 -2.98
C VAL A 155 6.66 -12.76 -2.85
N GLY A 156 7.50 -12.55 -3.86
CA GLY A 156 8.89 -12.99 -3.87
C GLY A 156 9.79 -12.22 -2.90
N GLN A 157 9.41 -11.00 -2.53
CA GLN A 157 10.22 -10.08 -1.73
C GLN A 157 9.65 -9.84 -0.33
N GLU A 158 8.32 -9.86 -0.17
CA GLU A 158 7.66 -9.55 1.09
C GLU A 158 7.15 -10.83 1.78
N PRO A 159 7.79 -11.26 2.90
CA PRO A 159 7.35 -12.46 3.63
C PRO A 159 5.95 -12.33 4.22
N TRP A 160 5.49 -11.12 4.55
CA TRP A 160 4.14 -10.92 5.10
C TRP A 160 3.05 -11.44 4.16
N LEU A 161 3.20 -11.25 2.84
CA LEU A 161 2.27 -11.78 1.85
C LEU A 161 2.21 -13.31 1.80
N ARG A 162 3.30 -14.00 2.14
CA ARG A 162 3.36 -15.47 2.17
C ARG A 162 2.62 -16.07 3.36
N SER A 163 2.28 -15.26 4.36
CA SER A 163 1.48 -15.67 5.52
C SER A 163 -0.02 -15.75 5.22
N LEU A 164 -0.45 -15.16 4.10
CA LEU A 164 -1.86 -15.09 3.69
C LEU A 164 -2.39 -16.46 3.25
N ARG A 165 -3.63 -16.74 3.63
CA ARG A 165 -4.37 -17.97 3.36
C ARG A 165 -5.57 -17.68 2.47
N GLU A 166 -6.14 -18.74 1.92
CA GLU A 166 -7.38 -18.65 1.18
C GLU A 166 -8.49 -18.09 2.09
N HIS A 167 -9.27 -17.15 1.57
CA HIS A 167 -10.32 -16.44 2.30
C HIS A 167 -9.86 -15.48 3.41
N ASP A 168 -8.55 -15.27 3.60
CA ASP A 168 -8.08 -14.18 4.46
C ASP A 168 -8.60 -12.84 3.92
N VAL A 169 -8.97 -11.92 4.81
CA VAL A 169 -9.34 -10.55 4.45
C VAL A 169 -8.22 -9.62 4.90
N VAL A 170 -7.53 -8.99 3.95
CA VAL A 170 -6.54 -7.96 4.23
C VAL A 170 -7.28 -6.66 4.52
N GLU A 171 -6.97 -6.07 5.67
CA GLU A 171 -7.55 -4.84 6.17
C GLU A 171 -6.47 -3.76 6.21
N VAL A 172 -6.77 -2.58 5.69
CA VAL A 172 -5.87 -1.43 5.68
C VAL A 172 -6.42 -0.38 6.65
N PHE A 173 -5.58 0.01 7.60
CA PHE A 173 -5.92 0.90 8.70
C PHE A 173 -5.13 2.20 8.59
N ALA A 174 -5.80 3.32 8.86
CA ALA A 174 -5.17 4.59 9.13
C ALA A 174 -5.09 4.78 10.63
N ARG A 175 -3.88 5.03 11.14
CA ARG A 175 -3.56 5.14 12.57
C ARG A 175 -3.03 6.52 12.91
N ALA A 176 -3.27 6.91 14.16
CA ALA A 176 -2.72 8.10 14.79
C ALA A 176 -2.35 7.75 16.24
N ARG A 177 -1.26 8.31 16.76
CA ARG A 177 -0.83 8.13 18.15
C ARG A 177 -0.60 9.47 18.82
N PHE A 178 -0.95 9.52 20.10
CA PHE A 178 -0.92 10.65 21.04
C PHE A 178 -2.13 11.59 20.97
N PRO A 179 -2.52 12.20 22.11
CA PRO A 179 -3.59 13.18 22.15
C PRO A 179 -3.31 14.37 21.23
N GLY A 180 -4.30 14.72 20.40
CA GLY A 180 -4.19 15.84 19.44
C GLY A 180 -3.59 15.49 18.08
N TRP A 181 -3.02 14.28 17.91
CA TRP A 181 -2.65 13.78 16.58
C TRP A 181 -3.87 13.22 15.89
N VAL A 182 -4.05 13.64 14.64
CA VAL A 182 -5.19 13.28 13.81
C VAL A 182 -4.67 12.91 12.42
N HIS A 183 -5.02 11.72 11.97
CA HIS A 183 -4.74 11.24 10.62
C HIS A 183 -5.93 11.61 9.73
N TYR A 184 -5.71 12.55 8.82
CA TYR A 184 -6.69 12.95 7.82
C TYR A 184 -6.51 12.13 6.56
N VAL A 185 -7.52 11.34 6.22
CA VAL A 185 -7.51 10.45 5.06
C VAL A 185 -8.46 10.99 4.01
N GLU A 186 -8.01 11.04 2.76
CA GLU A 186 -8.87 11.35 1.62
C GLU A 186 -9.37 10.10 0.92
N TRP A 187 -8.47 9.16 0.61
CA TRP A 187 -8.81 7.92 -0.07
C TRP A 187 -7.72 6.85 0.10
N CYS A 188 -8.10 5.61 -0.16
CA CYS A 188 -7.23 4.45 -0.22
C CYS A 188 -7.72 3.48 -1.30
N VAL A 189 -6.78 2.94 -2.07
CA VAL A 189 -6.99 1.92 -3.09
C VAL A 189 -6.07 0.75 -2.78
N VAL A 190 -6.61 -0.45 -2.74
CA VAL A 190 -5.87 -1.70 -2.60
C VAL A 190 -6.10 -2.54 -3.84
N GLU A 191 -5.01 -2.90 -4.51
CA GLU A 191 -4.99 -3.70 -5.73
C GLU A 191 -4.24 -5.00 -5.45
N VAL A 192 -4.89 -6.13 -5.73
CA VAL A 192 -4.34 -7.46 -5.51
C VAL A 192 -4.25 -8.17 -6.85
N PHE A 193 -3.03 -8.58 -7.20
CA PHE A 193 -2.71 -9.17 -8.49
C PHE A 193 -2.47 -10.67 -8.36
N TYR A 194 -3.09 -11.44 -9.25
CA TYR A 194 -3.02 -12.88 -9.32
C TYR A 194 -2.55 -13.36 -10.69
N ALA A 195 -1.66 -14.34 -10.72
CA ALA A 195 -1.39 -15.13 -11.91
C ALA A 195 -2.64 -15.93 -12.33
N TRP A 196 -2.66 -16.39 -13.59
CA TRP A 196 -3.77 -17.15 -14.18
C TRP A 196 -3.79 -18.62 -13.79
#